data_AF-A0A133UUA7-F1
#
_entry.id   AF-A0A133UUA7-F1
#
_cell.length_a   1.000
_cell.length_b   1.000
_cell.length_c   1.000
_cell.angle_alpha   90.00
_cell.angle_beta   90.00
_cell.angle_gamma   90.00
#
_symmetry.space_group_name_H-M   'P 1'
#
loop_
_entity.id
_entity.type
_entity.pdbx_description
1 polymer ?
#
loop_
_entity_poly.entity_id
_entity_poly.type
_entity_poly.pdbx_seq_one_letter_code
_entity_poly.pdbx_strand_id
1 'polypeptide(L)'
;MIFGRISTKPSLSFKEFKEKGTITEPKRYKKYKEKRFQTPTGKVELYSTLFEEYGYDPLPHYREPPESPLNTPHLWKQYPLILISGARSILYFHSEGRQISSLRTKKPNPQLEIHPETADKLDIEQEDWINIETPRVEGKKARFKAKITQKIHPKVVNADHGWWFPEKQKPEYGVFESNINLVTSGDSPSDEIIGSVPTRGTLCRIKKE
;
A
#
# COMPACT_ATOMS: atom_id res chain seq x y z
N MET A 1 -4.46 18.51 -9.13
CA MET A 1 -3.53 19.10 -10.12
C MET A 1 -3.17 20.52 -9.70
N ILE A 2 -2.07 20.71 -8.99
CA ILE A 2 -1.48 22.04 -8.81
C ILE A 2 -0.58 22.25 -10.04
N PHE A 3 -1.18 22.65 -11.17
CA PHE A 3 -0.40 23.37 -12.18
C PHE A 3 -0.18 24.77 -11.63
N GLY A 4 0.76 24.90 -10.70
CA GLY A 4 1.34 26.20 -10.42
C GLY A 4 1.82 26.73 -11.76
N ARG A 5 1.31 27.90 -12.19
CA ARG A 5 1.89 28.65 -13.30
C ARG A 5 3.40 28.57 -13.11
N ILE A 6 4.12 28.10 -14.12
CA ILE A 6 5.57 28.27 -14.22
C ILE A 6 5.76 29.79 -14.19
N SER A 7 5.93 30.33 -12.97
CA SER A 7 5.73 31.75 -12.63
C SER A 7 6.85 32.63 -13.18
N THR A 8 7.85 32.02 -13.79
CA THR A 8 8.94 32.67 -14.48
C THR A 8 9.04 31.95 -15.81
N LYS A 9 8.87 32.66 -16.94
CA LYS A 9 9.29 32.12 -18.25
C LYS A 9 10.68 31.50 -18.03
N PRO A 10 10.87 30.19 -18.28
CA PRO A 10 12.20 29.62 -18.17
C PRO A 10 13.11 30.48 -19.04
N SER A 11 14.26 30.91 -18.52
CA SER A 11 15.26 31.66 -19.29
C SER A 11 15.90 30.82 -20.40
N LEU A 12 15.43 29.58 -20.58
CA LEU A 12 15.92 28.56 -21.48
C LEU A 12 14.79 28.16 -22.43
N SER A 13 15.10 28.13 -23.71
CA SER A 13 14.29 27.44 -24.71
C SER A 13 14.23 25.94 -24.41
N PHE A 14 13.24 25.26 -24.98
CA PHE A 14 13.12 23.81 -24.87
C PHE A 14 14.34 23.05 -25.43
N LYS A 15 15.00 23.60 -26.47
CA LYS A 15 16.23 23.03 -27.03
C LYS A 15 17.37 23.07 -26.02
N GLU A 16 17.59 24.22 -25.38
CA GLU A 16 18.64 24.37 -24.37
C GLU A 16 18.35 23.52 -23.13
N PHE A 17 17.08 23.37 -22.75
CA PHE A 17 16.70 22.46 -21.65
C PHE A 17 17.02 21.00 -21.96
N LYS A 18 16.78 20.54 -23.20
CA LYS A 18 17.16 19.18 -23.63
C LYS A 18 18.66 18.93 -23.54
N GLU A 19 19.47 19.92 -23.92
CA GLU A 19 20.94 19.83 -23.84
C GLU A 19 21.42 19.83 -22.38
N LYS A 20 20.78 20.61 -21.50
CA LYS A 20 21.15 20.71 -20.08
C LYS A 20 20.64 19.54 -19.23
N GLY A 21 19.53 18.92 -19.59
CA GLY A 21 18.91 17.76 -18.93
C GLY A 21 18.15 18.08 -17.63
N THR A 22 18.69 18.92 -16.75
CA THR A 22 18.03 19.31 -15.50
C THR A 22 18.21 20.80 -15.17
N ILE A 23 17.19 21.37 -14.52
CA ILE A 23 17.26 22.70 -13.90
C ILE A 23 17.17 22.50 -12.40
N THR A 24 18.21 22.93 -11.68
CA THR A 24 18.26 22.86 -10.23
C THR A 24 18.25 24.27 -9.67
N GLU A 25 17.29 24.56 -8.80
CA GLU A 25 17.28 25.78 -8.01
C GLU A 25 18.16 25.58 -6.75
N PRO A 26 18.93 26.59 -6.33
CA PRO A 26 19.74 26.49 -5.12
C PRO A 26 18.85 26.24 -3.90
N LYS A 27 19.19 25.22 -3.09
CA LYS A 27 18.47 24.91 -1.85
C LYS A 27 18.55 26.08 -0.87
N ARG A 28 17.40 26.62 -0.49
CA ARG A 28 17.29 27.65 0.56
C ARG A 28 16.77 27.03 1.85
N TYR A 29 17.53 27.17 2.92
CA TYR A 29 17.16 26.69 4.26
C TYR A 29 16.51 27.81 5.08
N LYS A 30 15.80 27.45 6.15
CA LYS A 30 15.20 28.39 7.12
C LYS A 30 14.29 29.47 6.50
N LYS A 31 13.56 29.12 5.41
CA LYS A 31 12.61 30.00 4.71
C LYS A 31 11.59 30.67 5.65
N TYR A 32 11.28 30.04 6.78
CA TYR A 32 10.38 30.56 7.81
C TYR A 32 10.82 31.89 8.44
N LYS A 33 12.12 32.25 8.33
CA LYS A 33 12.66 33.53 8.84
C LYS A 33 12.26 34.73 7.96
N GLU A 34 12.06 34.49 6.67
CA GLU A 34 11.68 35.52 5.70
C GLU A 34 10.16 35.54 5.46
N LYS A 35 9.53 34.37 5.49
CA LYS A 35 8.09 34.20 5.26
C LYS A 35 7.50 33.29 6.32
N ARG A 36 6.35 33.66 6.88
CA ARG A 36 5.62 32.79 7.81
C ARG A 36 5.18 31.48 7.16
N PHE A 37 4.88 30.47 7.97
CA PHE A 37 4.27 29.24 7.48
C PHE A 37 2.89 29.52 6.88
N GLN A 38 2.46 28.72 5.90
CA GLN A 38 1.12 28.82 5.30
C GLN A 38 0.08 28.08 6.16
N THR A 39 0.05 28.41 7.45
CA THR A 39 -0.92 27.95 8.44
C THR A 39 -1.71 29.15 8.95
N PRO A 40 -2.91 28.97 9.53
CA PRO A 40 -3.69 30.09 10.07
C PRO A 40 -2.90 30.96 11.05
N THR A 41 -2.08 30.34 11.92
CA THR A 41 -1.25 31.08 12.91
C THR A 41 0.06 31.63 12.35
N GLY A 42 0.46 31.21 11.14
CA GLY A 42 1.77 31.51 10.57
C GLY A 42 2.95 30.78 11.23
N LYS A 43 2.69 29.81 12.11
CA LYS A 43 3.66 28.98 12.85
C LYS A 43 3.54 27.50 12.47
N VAL A 44 4.46 26.66 12.96
CA VAL A 44 4.24 25.21 13.01
C VAL A 44 3.21 24.93 14.10
N GLU A 45 2.06 24.42 13.71
CA GLU A 45 0.96 24.10 14.62
C GLU A 45 1.15 22.70 15.21
N LEU A 46 1.62 22.64 16.46
CA LEU A 46 1.62 21.40 17.27
C LEU A 46 0.20 21.04 17.70
N TYR A 47 -0.64 22.06 17.86
CA TYR A 47 -2.08 21.99 18.04
C TYR A 47 -2.72 22.58 16.79
N SER A 48 -3.48 21.78 16.05
CA SER A 48 -4.07 22.18 14.77
C SER A 48 -5.33 23.01 14.97
N THR A 49 -5.25 24.31 14.68
CA THR A 49 -6.39 25.24 14.80
C THR A 49 -7.51 24.90 13.82
N LEU A 50 -7.16 24.38 12.63
CA LEU A 50 -8.15 23.91 11.65
C LEU A 50 -8.87 22.64 12.10
N PHE A 51 -8.19 21.73 12.81
CA PHE A 51 -8.84 20.53 13.32
C PHE A 51 -9.85 20.89 14.41
N GLU A 52 -9.49 21.78 15.34
CA GLU A 52 -10.43 22.33 16.32
C GLU A 52 -11.63 23.00 15.65
N GLU A 53 -11.40 23.88 14.66
CA GLU A 53 -12.47 24.56 13.92
C GLU A 53 -13.42 23.59 13.22
N TYR A 54 -12.89 22.49 12.68
CA TYR A 54 -13.69 21.43 12.05
C TYR A 54 -14.21 20.35 13.01
N GLY A 55 -13.97 20.49 14.32
CA GLY A 55 -14.46 19.56 15.35
C GLY A 55 -13.68 18.25 15.47
N TYR A 56 -12.48 18.16 14.90
CA TYR A 56 -11.56 17.04 15.08
C TYR A 56 -10.64 17.24 16.29
N ASP A 57 -9.97 16.17 16.74
CA ASP A 57 -8.94 16.27 17.77
C ASP A 57 -7.75 17.09 17.24
N PRO A 58 -7.40 18.23 17.85
CA PRO A 58 -6.32 19.10 17.40
C PRO A 58 -4.92 18.53 17.67
N LEU A 59 -4.82 17.44 18.44
CA LEU A 59 -3.57 16.76 18.78
C LEU A 59 -3.52 15.36 18.18
N PRO A 60 -2.31 14.82 17.94
CA PRO A 60 -2.16 13.44 17.50
C PRO A 60 -2.49 12.47 18.64
N HIS A 61 -3.37 11.52 18.36
CA HIS A 61 -3.68 10.40 19.24
C HIS A 61 -3.68 9.09 18.44
N TYR A 62 -3.58 7.98 19.16
CA TYR A 62 -3.74 6.66 18.59
C TYR A 62 -5.20 6.23 18.63
N ARG A 63 -5.71 5.68 17.52
CA ARG A 63 -6.95 4.91 17.48
C ARG A 63 -6.64 3.51 17.00
N GLU A 64 -7.15 2.52 17.73
CA GLU A 64 -7.10 1.13 17.29
C GLU A 64 -7.82 1.00 15.94
N PRO A 65 -7.26 0.27 14.95
CA PRO A 65 -7.92 0.08 13.66
C PRO A 65 -9.34 -0.48 13.83
N PRO A 66 -10.32 -0.04 13.03
CA PRO A 66 -11.70 -0.52 13.15
C PRO A 66 -11.82 -2.05 13.05
N GLU A 67 -10.98 -2.67 12.23
CA GLU A 67 -10.83 -4.12 12.13
C GLU A 67 -9.48 -4.54 12.73
N SER A 68 -9.52 -5.11 13.92
CA SER A 68 -8.31 -5.52 14.63
C SER A 68 -8.61 -6.60 15.67
N PRO A 69 -7.57 -7.27 16.23
CA PRO A 69 -7.76 -8.21 17.34
C PRO A 69 -8.45 -7.62 18.56
N LEU A 70 -8.32 -6.31 18.79
CA LEU A 70 -8.88 -5.62 19.96
C LEU A 70 -10.30 -5.09 19.70
N ASN A 71 -10.52 -4.43 18.56
CA ASN A 71 -11.84 -3.87 18.22
C ASN A 71 -12.82 -4.92 17.70
N THR A 72 -12.34 -5.96 17.00
CA THR A 72 -13.18 -7.02 16.41
C THR A 72 -12.69 -8.43 16.78
N PRO A 73 -12.68 -8.79 18.07
CA PRO A 73 -12.16 -10.10 18.53
C PRO A 73 -12.95 -11.29 17.96
N HIS A 74 -14.21 -11.10 17.58
CA HIS A 74 -15.02 -12.11 16.90
C HIS A 74 -14.56 -12.36 15.46
N LEU A 75 -14.17 -11.32 14.71
CA LEU A 75 -13.56 -11.46 13.38
C LEU A 75 -12.16 -12.07 13.49
N TRP A 76 -11.37 -11.67 14.49
CA TRP A 76 -10.03 -12.21 14.72
C TRP A 76 -10.02 -13.74 14.90
N LYS A 77 -11.04 -14.31 15.54
CA LYS A 77 -11.18 -15.77 15.66
C LYS A 77 -11.35 -16.46 14.30
N GLN A 78 -11.99 -15.80 13.33
CA GLN A 78 -12.24 -16.34 11.99
C GLN A 78 -11.12 -16.00 10.99
N TYR A 79 -10.47 -14.86 11.20
CA TYR A 79 -9.40 -14.28 10.37
C TYR A 79 -8.18 -13.94 11.25
N PRO A 80 -7.42 -14.95 11.72
CA PRO A 80 -6.43 -14.82 12.78
C PRO A 80 -5.06 -14.31 12.29
N LEU A 81 -5.02 -13.62 11.15
CA LEU A 81 -3.82 -13.02 10.57
C LEU A 81 -4.11 -11.60 10.13
N ILE A 82 -3.06 -10.80 9.99
CA ILE A 82 -3.12 -9.41 9.55
C ILE A 82 -2.44 -9.32 8.18
N LEU A 83 -3.18 -8.88 7.17
CA LEU A 83 -2.70 -8.65 5.82
C LEU A 83 -2.04 -7.28 5.70
N ILE A 84 -0.84 -7.27 5.12
CA ILE A 84 -0.23 -6.10 4.52
C ILE A 84 0.04 -6.36 3.02
N SER A 85 -0.09 -5.32 2.20
CA SER A 85 0.16 -5.39 0.75
C SER A 85 1.05 -4.23 0.26
N GLY A 86 1.81 -3.65 1.20
CA GLY A 86 2.57 -2.43 1.01
C GLY A 86 4.00 -2.63 0.51
N ALA A 87 4.55 -3.85 0.65
CA ALA A 87 5.89 -4.13 0.18
C ALA A 87 5.95 -4.02 -1.35
N ARG A 88 7.08 -3.54 -1.87
CA ARG A 88 7.28 -3.34 -3.30
C ARG A 88 8.45 -4.19 -3.75
N SER A 89 8.22 -4.95 -4.81
CA SER A 89 9.29 -5.65 -5.51
C SER A 89 10.13 -4.63 -6.26
N ILE A 90 11.46 -4.70 -6.12
CA ILE A 90 12.37 -3.89 -6.94
C ILE A 90 12.28 -4.24 -8.43
N LEU A 91 11.74 -5.42 -8.76
CA LEU A 91 11.61 -5.89 -10.14
C LEU A 91 10.42 -5.27 -10.88
N TYR A 92 9.39 -4.80 -10.18
CA TYR A 92 8.15 -4.34 -10.80
C TYR A 92 7.71 -3.00 -10.24
N PHE A 93 7.13 -2.16 -11.10
CA PHE A 93 6.51 -0.90 -10.69
C PHE A 93 4.99 -1.04 -10.72
N HIS A 94 4.37 -1.22 -9.56
CA HIS A 94 2.93 -1.49 -9.45
C HIS A 94 2.49 -2.68 -10.33
N SER A 95 1.56 -2.45 -11.26
CA SER A 95 1.09 -3.45 -12.23
C SER A 95 2.03 -3.59 -13.44
N GLU A 96 3.01 -2.72 -13.63
CA GLU A 96 3.87 -2.68 -14.80
C GLU A 96 5.06 -3.66 -14.73
N GLY A 97 5.60 -3.99 -15.91
CA GLY A 97 6.85 -4.74 -16.08
C GLY A 97 6.71 -6.27 -16.09
N ARG A 98 5.51 -6.80 -15.87
CA ARG A 98 5.27 -8.26 -15.86
C ARG A 98 5.46 -8.91 -17.23
N GLN A 99 5.18 -8.19 -18.31
CA GLN A 99 5.40 -8.65 -19.68
C GLN A 99 6.88 -8.74 -20.08
N ILE A 100 7.79 -8.16 -19.30
CA ILE A 100 9.21 -8.13 -19.61
C ILE A 100 9.83 -9.46 -19.16
N SER A 101 10.21 -10.31 -20.11
CA SER A 101 10.68 -11.68 -19.86
C SER A 101 11.83 -11.75 -18.85
N SER A 102 12.81 -10.85 -18.92
CA SER A 102 13.96 -10.84 -18.00
C SER A 102 13.57 -10.55 -16.54
N LEU A 103 12.48 -9.83 -16.31
CA LEU A 103 11.92 -9.58 -14.98
C LEU A 103 11.00 -10.73 -14.57
N ARG A 104 10.17 -11.22 -15.49
CA ARG A 104 9.25 -12.35 -15.28
C ARG A 104 9.96 -13.63 -14.85
N THR A 105 11.10 -13.96 -15.44
CA THR A 105 11.92 -15.13 -15.06
C THR A 105 12.41 -15.05 -13.61
N LYS A 106 12.70 -13.84 -13.09
CA LYS A 106 13.18 -13.67 -11.72
C LYS A 106 12.08 -13.80 -10.67
N LYS A 107 10.83 -13.46 -11.01
CA LYS A 107 9.67 -13.59 -10.10
C LYS A 107 8.43 -14.03 -10.89
N PRO A 108 8.32 -15.33 -11.22
CA PRO A 108 7.26 -15.85 -12.09
C PRO A 108 5.92 -16.02 -11.37
N ASN A 109 5.85 -15.90 -10.05
CA ASN A 109 4.59 -16.07 -9.33
C ASN A 109 4.36 -14.94 -8.32
N PRO A 110 3.08 -14.59 -8.06
CA PRO A 110 2.73 -13.71 -6.97
C PRO A 110 3.02 -14.43 -5.66
N GLN A 111 3.68 -13.76 -4.72
CA GLN A 111 4.08 -14.35 -3.45
C GLN A 111 3.29 -13.77 -2.28
N LEU A 112 3.04 -14.63 -1.29
CA LEU A 112 2.59 -14.24 0.03
C LEU A 112 3.67 -14.65 1.04
N GLU A 113 4.25 -13.67 1.70
CA GLU A 113 5.25 -13.94 2.74
C GLU A 113 4.56 -14.37 4.04
N ILE A 114 5.04 -15.48 4.61
CA ILE A 114 4.48 -16.11 5.81
C ILE A 114 5.64 -16.47 6.75
N HIS A 115 5.43 -16.26 8.05
CA HIS A 115 6.40 -16.69 9.06
C HIS A 115 6.42 -18.22 9.21
N PRO A 116 7.59 -18.87 9.42
CA PRO A 116 7.69 -20.33 9.61
C PRO A 116 6.69 -20.89 10.63
N GLU A 117 6.59 -20.31 11.84
CA GLU A 117 5.63 -20.79 12.86
C GLU A 117 4.17 -20.82 12.40
N THR A 118 3.78 -19.90 11.52
CA THR A 118 2.40 -19.81 11.01
C THR A 118 2.21 -20.79 9.87
N ALA A 119 3.24 -20.98 9.06
CA ALA A 119 3.26 -21.98 8.00
C ALA A 119 3.15 -23.39 8.58
N ASP A 120 3.95 -23.71 9.60
CA ASP A 120 3.94 -25.00 10.30
C ASP A 120 2.57 -25.31 10.92
N LYS A 121 1.93 -24.31 11.55
CA LYS A 121 0.58 -24.45 12.14
C LYS A 121 -0.51 -24.70 11.11
N LEU A 122 -0.29 -24.30 9.86
CA LEU A 122 -1.28 -24.37 8.77
C LEU A 122 -0.91 -25.41 7.71
N ASP A 123 0.15 -26.21 7.95
CA ASP A 123 0.66 -27.21 7.01
C ASP A 123 0.99 -26.63 5.62
N ILE A 124 1.58 -25.43 5.60
CA ILE A 124 1.98 -24.70 4.39
C ILE A 124 3.49 -24.81 4.20
N GLU A 125 3.91 -25.30 3.03
CA GLU A 125 5.31 -25.39 2.64
C GLU A 125 5.71 -24.26 1.68
N GLN A 126 7.02 -24.11 1.47
CA GLN A 126 7.57 -23.16 0.51
C GLN A 126 7.06 -23.45 -0.91
N GLU A 127 6.65 -22.41 -1.64
CA GLU A 127 6.05 -22.51 -2.98
C GLU A 127 4.71 -23.28 -3.03
N ASP A 128 4.03 -23.55 -1.92
CA ASP A 128 2.64 -24.03 -1.98
C ASP A 128 1.73 -22.95 -2.58
N TRP A 129 0.70 -23.38 -3.31
CA TRP A 129 -0.38 -22.48 -3.68
C TRP A 129 -1.34 -22.32 -2.51
N ILE A 130 -1.65 -21.08 -2.18
CA ILE A 130 -2.51 -20.73 -1.06
C ILE A 130 -3.53 -19.68 -1.47
N ASN A 131 -4.70 -19.79 -0.86
CA ASN A 131 -5.76 -18.79 -0.98
C ASN A 131 -5.78 -17.90 0.26
N ILE A 132 -5.89 -16.60 0.05
CA ILE A 132 -6.16 -15.60 1.08
C ILE A 132 -7.59 -15.09 0.96
N GLU A 133 -8.25 -14.93 2.10
CA GLU A 133 -9.60 -14.38 2.24
C GLU A 133 -9.59 -13.32 3.34
N THR A 134 -10.47 -12.31 3.24
CA THR A 134 -10.65 -11.25 4.25
C THR A 134 -12.13 -11.12 4.61
N PRO A 135 -12.49 -10.48 5.74
CA PRO A 135 -13.88 -10.21 6.08
C PRO A 135 -14.48 -9.08 5.21
N ARG A 136 -13.65 -8.33 4.47
CA ARG A 136 -14.07 -7.14 3.71
C ARG A 136 -14.88 -7.48 2.46
N VAL A 137 -14.63 -8.65 1.88
CA VAL A 137 -15.27 -9.07 0.62
C VAL A 137 -15.64 -10.54 0.71
N GLU A 138 -16.90 -10.80 1.05
CA GLU A 138 -17.40 -12.15 1.27
C GLU A 138 -17.33 -13.00 0.00
N GLY A 139 -16.94 -14.27 0.15
CA GLY A 139 -16.86 -15.24 -0.93
C GLY A 139 -15.76 -15.00 -1.96
N LYS A 140 -14.89 -14.00 -1.75
CA LYS A 140 -13.72 -13.75 -2.62
C LYS A 140 -12.45 -14.28 -2.00
N LYS A 141 -11.59 -14.81 -2.88
CA LYS A 141 -10.26 -15.28 -2.56
C LYS A 141 -9.27 -14.78 -3.59
N ALA A 142 -8.02 -14.62 -3.18
CA ALA A 142 -6.91 -14.36 -4.09
C ALA A 142 -5.80 -15.40 -3.86
N ARG A 143 -5.13 -15.80 -4.93
CA ARG A 143 -4.21 -16.93 -4.96
C ARG A 143 -2.76 -16.49 -5.05
N PHE A 144 -1.89 -17.05 -4.20
CA PHE A 144 -0.47 -16.71 -4.12
C PHE A 144 0.39 -17.95 -3.90
N LYS A 145 1.67 -17.86 -4.24
CA LYS A 145 2.71 -18.82 -3.82
C LYS A 145 3.20 -18.46 -2.42
N ALA A 146 3.27 -19.44 -1.54
CA ALA A 146 3.83 -19.29 -0.21
C ALA A 146 5.33 -18.96 -0.29
N LYS A 147 5.74 -17.92 0.43
CA LYS A 147 7.15 -17.58 0.65
C LYS A 147 7.43 -17.53 2.14
N ILE A 148 8.03 -18.60 2.65
CA ILE A 148 8.34 -18.74 4.06
C ILE A 148 9.55 -17.89 4.41
N THR A 149 9.40 -17.01 5.40
CA THR A 149 10.48 -16.10 5.82
C THR A 149 10.31 -15.61 7.25
N GLN A 150 11.42 -15.49 7.99
CA GLN A 150 11.44 -14.91 9.34
C GLN A 150 11.40 -13.38 9.35
N LYS A 151 11.34 -12.73 8.18
CA LYS A 151 11.32 -11.26 8.04
C LYS A 151 9.95 -10.63 8.35
N ILE A 152 8.95 -11.45 8.67
CA ILE A 152 7.58 -11.02 8.93
C ILE A 152 7.11 -11.57 10.28
N HIS A 153 6.28 -10.81 10.99
CA HIS A 153 5.77 -11.23 12.28
C HIS A 153 4.83 -12.46 12.14
N PRO A 154 4.79 -13.43 13.07
CA PRO A 154 3.96 -14.62 12.97
C PRO A 154 2.47 -14.37 12.67
N LYS A 155 1.92 -13.28 13.20
CA LYS A 155 0.51 -12.89 12.99
C LYS A 155 0.27 -12.06 11.72
N VAL A 156 1.28 -11.83 10.89
CA VAL A 156 1.21 -10.93 9.72
C VAL A 156 1.59 -11.70 8.46
N VAL A 157 0.88 -11.44 7.37
CA VAL A 157 1.22 -11.93 6.02
C VAL A 157 1.37 -10.76 5.06
N ASN A 158 2.30 -10.87 4.11
CA ASN A 158 2.59 -9.79 3.16
C ASN A 158 2.40 -10.25 1.72
N ALA A 159 1.37 -9.72 1.06
CA ALA A 159 1.01 -10.07 -0.31
C ALA A 159 1.62 -9.10 -1.33
N ASP A 160 2.10 -9.64 -2.45
CA ASP A 160 2.38 -8.81 -3.62
C ASP A 160 1.12 -8.12 -4.14
N HIS A 161 1.27 -6.88 -4.61
CA HIS A 161 0.16 -6.10 -5.16
C HIS A 161 0.19 -6.01 -6.69
N GLY A 162 -0.99 -5.75 -7.28
CA GLY A 162 -1.14 -5.42 -8.69
C GLY A 162 -0.82 -6.55 -9.66
N TRP A 163 -0.98 -7.81 -9.23
CA TRP A 163 -0.60 -8.96 -10.04
C TRP A 163 -1.59 -9.29 -11.17
N TRP A 164 -1.03 -9.68 -12.32
CA TRP A 164 -1.71 -10.23 -13.50
C TRP A 164 -0.71 -11.08 -14.29
N PHE A 165 -1.18 -11.85 -15.27
CA PHE A 165 -0.39 -12.83 -16.00
C PHE A 165 -0.40 -12.52 -17.50
N PRO A 166 0.64 -11.85 -18.05
CA PRO A 166 0.69 -11.50 -19.48
C PRO A 166 0.58 -12.68 -20.43
N GLU A 167 0.92 -13.88 -19.96
CA GLU A 167 0.79 -15.15 -20.67
C GLU A 167 -0.66 -15.68 -20.76
N LYS A 168 -1.60 -15.13 -20.00
CA LYS A 168 -3.01 -15.57 -19.98
C LYS A 168 -3.86 -14.84 -21.03
N GLN A 169 -5.08 -15.35 -21.25
CA GLN A 169 -5.99 -14.83 -22.26
C GLN A 169 -6.40 -13.37 -21.99
N LYS A 170 -6.39 -12.56 -23.04
CA LYS A 170 -6.95 -11.20 -23.06
C LYS A 170 -8.49 -11.23 -22.93
N PRO A 171 -9.14 -10.18 -22.39
CA PRO A 171 -8.55 -8.92 -21.91
C PRO A 171 -8.12 -8.96 -20.43
N GLU A 172 -8.48 -10.01 -19.69
CA GLU A 172 -8.35 -10.02 -18.23
C GLU A 172 -6.98 -10.44 -17.75
N TYR A 173 -6.26 -11.24 -18.55
CA TYR A 173 -4.92 -11.72 -18.23
C TYR A 173 -4.81 -12.33 -16.81
N GLY A 174 -5.86 -13.04 -16.36
CA GLY A 174 -5.90 -13.66 -15.03
C GLY A 174 -5.83 -12.69 -13.84
N VAL A 175 -6.19 -11.41 -14.02
CA VAL A 175 -6.19 -10.41 -12.93
C VAL A 175 -7.11 -10.82 -11.77
N PHE A 176 -8.16 -11.59 -12.05
CA PHE A 176 -9.13 -12.09 -11.05
C PHE A 176 -8.65 -13.34 -10.28
N GLU A 177 -7.38 -13.73 -10.42
CA GLU A 177 -6.82 -14.87 -9.70
C GLU A 177 -5.88 -14.46 -8.56
N SER A 178 -4.95 -13.54 -8.83
CA SER A 178 -3.84 -13.24 -7.91
C SER A 178 -3.66 -11.76 -7.59
N ASN A 179 -4.67 -10.94 -7.88
CA ASN A 179 -4.65 -9.56 -7.44
C ASN A 179 -5.16 -9.48 -5.99
N ILE A 180 -4.33 -9.00 -5.07
CA ILE A 180 -4.71 -8.86 -3.66
C ILE A 180 -5.95 -7.97 -3.48
N ASN A 181 -6.19 -7.04 -4.41
CA ASN A 181 -7.35 -6.15 -4.34
C ASN A 181 -8.69 -6.87 -4.51
N LEU A 182 -8.71 -8.14 -4.94
CA LEU A 182 -9.93 -8.96 -4.99
C LEU A 182 -10.52 -9.24 -3.60
N VAL A 183 -9.67 -9.18 -2.57
CA VAL A 183 -10.04 -9.42 -1.18
C VAL A 183 -9.84 -8.17 -0.32
N THR A 184 -9.77 -6.99 -0.93
CA THR A 184 -9.79 -5.71 -0.19
C THR A 184 -10.98 -4.90 -0.66
N SER A 185 -11.54 -4.06 0.20
CA SER A 185 -12.64 -3.18 -0.16
C SER A 185 -12.26 -1.71 0.02
N GLY A 186 -12.79 -0.85 -0.85
CA GLY A 186 -12.79 0.60 -0.70
C GLY A 186 -14.00 1.14 0.09
N ASP A 187 -14.85 0.27 0.62
CA ASP A 187 -15.99 0.65 1.45
C ASP A 187 -15.53 1.08 2.85
N SER A 188 -16.45 1.68 3.62
CA SER A 188 -16.24 2.03 5.03
C SER A 188 -15.80 0.82 5.88
N PRO A 189 -14.95 1.01 6.90
CA PRO A 189 -14.53 2.29 7.45
C PRO A 189 -13.34 2.90 6.69
N SER A 190 -13.39 4.20 6.50
CA SER A 190 -12.30 5.03 6.00
C SER A 190 -11.83 5.98 7.10
N ASP A 191 -10.65 6.58 6.91
CA ASP A 191 -10.16 7.64 7.79
C ASP A 191 -11.15 8.81 7.81
N GLU A 192 -11.52 9.26 9.01
CA GLU A 192 -12.56 10.28 9.22
C GLU A 192 -12.17 11.66 8.67
N ILE A 193 -10.87 11.96 8.56
CA ILE A 193 -10.37 13.28 8.20
C ILE A 193 -10.03 13.35 6.70
N ILE A 194 -9.30 12.36 6.17
CA ILE A 194 -8.81 12.35 4.79
C ILE A 194 -9.54 11.36 3.88
N GLY A 195 -10.48 10.58 4.40
CA GLY A 195 -11.30 9.64 3.63
C GLY A 195 -10.52 8.45 3.05
N SER A 196 -9.28 8.22 3.51
CA SER A 196 -8.46 7.11 3.00
C SER A 196 -8.94 5.77 3.54
N VAL A 197 -9.00 4.76 2.67
CA VAL A 197 -9.39 3.40 3.07
C VAL A 197 -8.18 2.62 3.61
N PRO A 198 -8.36 1.78 4.65
CA PRO A 198 -7.29 0.98 5.21
C PRO A 198 -6.90 -0.14 4.22
N THR A 199 -5.76 0.05 3.55
CA THR A 199 -5.16 -0.94 2.65
C THR A 199 -4.03 -1.75 3.30
N ARG A 200 -3.81 -1.53 4.60
CA ARG A 200 -2.83 -2.22 5.44
C ARG A 200 -3.48 -2.51 6.78
N GLY A 201 -3.20 -3.68 7.34
CA GLY A 201 -3.73 -4.05 8.65
C GLY A 201 -5.11 -4.72 8.59
N THR A 202 -5.58 -5.15 7.42
CA THR A 202 -6.85 -5.87 7.27
C THR A 202 -6.73 -7.27 7.86
N LEU A 203 -7.73 -7.75 8.59
CA LEU A 203 -7.73 -9.13 9.06
C LEU A 203 -7.88 -10.10 7.87
N CYS A 204 -7.21 -11.24 7.94
CA CYS A 204 -7.29 -12.26 6.90
C CYS A 204 -7.16 -13.68 7.45
N ARG A 205 -7.49 -14.66 6.62
CA ARG A 205 -7.12 -16.07 6.81
C ARG A 205 -6.49 -16.59 5.54
N ILE A 206 -5.63 -17.57 5.68
CA ILE A 206 -4.99 -18.25 4.56
C ILE A 206 -5.22 -19.75 4.68
N LYS A 207 -5.32 -20.43 3.53
CA LYS A 207 -5.45 -21.89 3.45
C LYS A 207 -4.63 -22.42 2.27
N LYS A 208 -3.98 -23.57 2.48
CA LYS A 208 -3.40 -24.37 1.41
C LYS A 208 -4.51 -24.85 0.47
N GLU A 209 -4.19 -24.89 -0.82
CA GLU A 209 -5.06 -25.46 -1.86
C GLU A 209 -5.12 -26.99 -1.83
#